data_AF-M2PMV1-F1
#
_entry.id   AF-M2PMV1-F1
#
_cell.length_a   1.000
_cell.length_b   1.000
_cell.length_c   1.000
_cell.angle_alpha   90.00
_cell.angle_beta   90.00
_cell.angle_gamma   90.00
#
_symmetry.space_group_name_H-M   'P 1'
#
loop_
_entity.id
_entity.type
_entity.pdbx_description
1 polymer ?
#
loop_
_entity_poly.entity_id
_entity_poly.type
_entity_poly.pdbx_seq_one_letter_code
_entity_poly.pdbx_strand_id
1 'polypeptide(L)'
;MNPYADQGSRPWEHPTQNYTWTLEQEIAEMVRQNEETVRWVRQQQERDAAKQRTAFSVDEDPKLRRLLEDLASGFRCEAERWRSLEEETRRAARHWKREAEKLVQEEMSRLRAAQQETQRRRMAYERRRAYEDSRERRHREKEQAKAKARCEEADRQAWQSYQDRWEAITSARQEPAELTFRTIPWPTFSPPRDAEDITPARIALFILSPTHSEGQTRKERIKNALRRWHPDRFGRLLARVKESDKEEVEKAVGCVARCLNSLLAREA
;
A
#
# COMPACT_ATOMS: atom_id res chain seq x y z
N MET A 1 13.42 -10.49 88.21
CA MET A 1 13.10 -10.14 89.62
C MET A 1 14.14 -9.12 90.05
N ASN A 2 13.74 -7.86 90.23
CA ASN A 2 14.62 -6.78 90.63
C ASN A 2 14.22 -6.32 92.03
N PRO A 3 15.08 -6.45 93.05
CA PRO A 3 14.85 -5.81 94.33
C PRO A 3 15.93 -4.74 94.63
N TYR A 4 15.49 -3.74 95.39
CA TYR A 4 16.25 -2.66 96.03
C TYR A 4 16.51 -1.40 95.20
N ALA A 5 15.53 -0.50 95.31
CA ALA A 5 15.78 0.92 95.43
C ALA A 5 16.37 1.22 96.82
N ASP A 6 17.44 2.00 96.89
CA ASP A 6 17.72 2.86 98.04
C ASP A 6 18.33 4.18 97.55
N GLN A 7 17.95 5.24 98.25
CA GLN A 7 18.03 6.63 97.88
C GLN A 7 19.42 7.21 98.18
N GLY A 8 19.94 7.97 97.22
CA GLY A 8 20.95 8.98 97.45
C GLY A 8 20.54 10.23 96.69
N SER A 9 20.15 11.28 97.41
CA SER A 9 19.92 12.62 96.87
C SER A 9 21.05 12.99 95.93
N ARG A 10 20.72 13.18 94.66
CA ARG A 10 21.72 13.36 93.62
C ARG A 10 22.24 14.80 93.68
N PRO A 11 23.56 15.03 93.81
CA PRO A 11 24.17 16.36 94.01
C PRO A 11 23.91 17.44 92.92
N TRP A 12 23.16 17.10 91.86
CA TRP A 12 22.98 17.91 90.66
C TRP A 12 21.64 18.65 90.60
N GLU A 13 20.75 18.51 91.60
CA GLU A 13 19.44 19.20 91.63
C GLU A 13 19.54 20.68 92.04
N HIS A 14 20.58 21.08 92.78
CA HIS A 14 20.82 22.48 93.16
C HIS A 14 21.39 23.36 92.03
N PRO A 15 22.32 22.88 91.18
CA PRO A 15 22.77 23.61 90.00
C PRO A 15 21.66 23.91 88.98
N THR A 16 20.69 23.01 88.81
CA THR A 16 19.60 23.16 87.84
C THR A 16 18.56 24.19 88.26
N GLN A 17 18.24 24.30 89.57
CA GLN A 17 17.34 25.35 90.08
C GLN A 17 17.91 26.76 89.93
N ASN A 18 19.22 26.92 90.13
CA ASN A 18 19.89 28.21 89.91
C ASN A 18 19.91 28.59 88.42
N TYR A 19 20.11 27.60 87.54
CA TYR A 19 20.10 27.81 86.09
C TYR A 19 18.71 28.21 85.57
N THR A 20 17.64 27.58 86.07
CA THR A 20 16.26 27.94 85.72
C THR A 20 15.90 29.34 86.21
N TRP A 21 16.27 29.72 87.43
CA TRP A 21 15.99 31.07 87.94
C TRP A 21 16.73 32.16 87.17
N THR A 22 17.98 31.92 86.78
CA THR A 22 18.77 32.88 86.00
C THR A 22 18.16 33.09 84.61
N LEU A 23 17.73 32.00 83.94
CA LEU A 23 17.04 32.08 82.66
C LEU A 23 15.67 32.76 82.78
N GLU A 24 14.90 32.51 83.83
CA GLU A 24 13.62 33.18 84.08
C GLU A 24 13.78 34.70 84.29
N GLN A 25 14.82 35.12 85.02
CA GLN A 25 15.14 36.55 85.18
C GLN A 25 15.53 37.18 83.84
N GLU A 26 16.37 36.51 83.05
CA GLU A 26 16.82 37.01 81.75
C GLU A 26 15.65 37.11 80.74
N ILE A 27 14.73 36.13 80.75
CA ILE A 27 13.51 36.16 79.95
C ILE A 27 12.59 37.30 80.40
N ALA A 28 12.40 37.50 81.70
CA ALA A 28 11.54 38.57 82.23
C ALA A 28 12.09 39.97 81.89
N GLU A 29 13.41 40.15 81.97
CA GLU A 29 14.06 41.39 81.58
C GLU A 29 13.93 41.66 80.08
N MET A 30 14.10 40.63 79.25
CA MET A 30 13.92 40.70 77.80
C MET A 30 12.47 41.03 77.42
N VAL A 31 11.47 40.49 78.11
CA VAL A 31 10.05 40.84 77.91
C VAL A 31 9.79 42.30 78.24
N ARG A 32 10.35 42.82 79.34
CA ARG A 32 10.20 44.23 79.74
C ARG A 32 10.78 45.18 78.69
N GLN A 33 11.98 44.87 78.18
CA GLN A 33 12.62 45.65 77.11
C GLN A 33 11.80 45.60 75.80
N ASN A 34 11.20 44.44 75.50
CA ASN A 34 10.33 44.29 74.34
C ASN A 34 9.03 45.12 74.48
N GLU A 35 8.42 45.15 75.67
CA GLU A 35 7.25 46.00 75.95
C GLU A 35 7.55 47.50 75.82
N GLU A 36 8.73 47.94 76.23
CA GLU A 36 9.20 49.33 76.02
C GLU A 36 9.36 49.65 74.54
N THR A 37 9.94 48.71 73.77
CA THR A 37 10.12 48.85 72.32
C THR A 37 8.77 48.94 71.61
N VAL A 38 7.81 48.08 71.95
CA VAL A 38 6.46 48.09 71.38
C VAL A 38 5.72 49.40 71.71
N ARG A 39 5.82 49.89 72.96
CA ARG A 39 5.23 51.18 73.34
C ARG A 39 5.84 52.34 72.55
N TRP A 40 7.16 52.33 72.35
CA TRP A 40 7.84 53.34 71.56
C TRP A 40 7.40 53.32 70.09
N VAL A 41 7.32 52.13 69.47
CA VAL A 41 6.84 51.97 68.08
C VAL A 41 5.41 52.47 67.94
N ARG A 42 4.52 52.14 68.88
CA ARG A 42 3.12 52.58 68.87
C ARG A 42 3.01 54.10 69.00
N GLN A 43 3.81 54.70 69.89
CA GLN A 43 3.84 56.15 70.06
C GLN A 43 4.39 56.87 68.83
N GLN A 44 5.37 56.29 68.12
CA GLN A 44 5.84 56.82 66.84
C GLN A 44 4.76 56.75 65.77
N GLN A 45 4.08 55.61 65.64
CA GLN A 45 2.97 55.47 64.70
C GLN A 45 1.84 56.47 64.96
N GLU A 46 1.50 56.74 66.22
CA GLU A 46 0.50 57.76 66.56
C GLU A 46 0.98 59.18 66.24
N ARG A 47 2.26 59.51 66.49
CA ARG A 47 2.84 60.81 66.10
C ARG A 47 2.87 60.98 64.58
N ASP A 48 3.18 59.94 63.83
CA ASP A 48 3.23 60.00 62.37
C ASP A 48 1.82 60.03 61.78
N ALA A 49 0.85 59.30 62.34
CA ALA A 49 -0.55 59.41 61.98
C ALA A 49 -1.11 60.81 62.31
N ALA A 50 -0.71 61.41 63.43
CA ALA A 50 -1.08 62.78 63.78
C ALA A 50 -0.44 63.79 62.83
N LYS A 51 0.85 63.65 62.52
CA LYS A 51 1.56 64.48 61.52
C LYS A 51 0.90 64.38 60.15
N GLN A 52 0.53 63.18 59.71
CA GLN A 52 -0.21 62.96 58.47
C GLN A 52 -1.58 63.65 58.52
N ARG A 53 -2.34 63.48 59.61
CA ARG A 53 -3.64 64.16 59.79
C ARG A 53 -3.51 65.69 59.75
N THR A 54 -2.48 66.26 60.35
CA THR A 54 -2.20 67.71 60.26
C THR A 54 -1.65 68.14 58.90
N ALA A 55 -0.84 67.31 58.24
CA ALA A 55 -0.30 67.61 56.90
C ALA A 55 -1.39 67.60 55.82
N PHE A 56 -2.47 66.84 56.02
CA PHE A 56 -3.66 66.84 55.16
C PHE A 56 -4.70 67.90 55.54
N SER A 57 -4.43 68.73 56.56
CA SER A 57 -5.27 69.88 56.93
C SER A 57 -4.62 71.20 56.47
N VAL A 58 -4.18 71.26 55.21
CA VAL A 58 -3.90 72.52 54.53
C VAL A 58 -5.24 73.05 54.03
N ASP A 59 -5.63 74.24 54.48
CA ASP A 59 -6.76 74.99 53.94
C ASP A 59 -6.42 75.29 52.46
N GLU A 60 -6.89 74.44 51.54
CA GLU A 60 -6.52 74.55 50.12
C GLU A 60 -7.10 75.83 49.53
N ASP A 61 -6.21 76.67 48.97
CA ASP A 61 -6.62 77.85 48.20
C ASP A 61 -7.64 77.40 47.13
N PRO A 62 -8.88 77.93 47.14
CA PRO A 62 -9.91 77.54 46.19
C PRO A 62 -9.51 77.76 44.73
N LYS A 63 -8.55 78.67 44.46
CA LYS A 63 -7.97 78.85 43.13
C LYS A 63 -7.05 77.70 42.74
N LEU A 64 -6.21 77.22 43.66
CA LEU A 64 -5.32 76.09 43.43
C LEU A 64 -6.13 74.80 43.22
N ARG A 65 -7.17 74.58 44.02
CA ARG A 65 -8.09 73.45 43.86
C ARG A 65 -8.76 73.42 42.49
N ARG A 66 -9.23 74.58 42.01
CA ARG A 66 -9.84 74.70 40.68
C ARG A 66 -8.84 74.43 39.56
N LEU A 67 -7.62 74.96 39.67
CA LEU A 67 -6.55 74.68 38.69
C LEU A 67 -6.16 73.20 38.66
N LEU A 68 -6.10 72.53 39.81
CA LEU A 68 -5.87 71.09 39.91
C LEU A 68 -7.03 70.29 39.31
N GLU A 69 -8.27 70.73 39.53
CA GLU A 69 -9.46 70.12 38.95
C GLU A 69 -9.51 70.26 37.42
N ASP A 70 -9.14 71.44 36.90
CA ASP A 70 -9.02 71.72 35.47
C ASP A 70 -7.91 70.88 34.83
N LEU A 71 -6.74 70.78 35.47
CA LEU A 71 -5.63 69.95 35.01
C LEU A 71 -6.00 68.46 35.03
N ALA A 72 -6.65 67.99 36.10
CA ALA A 72 -7.14 66.61 36.20
C ALA A 72 -8.23 66.34 35.16
N SER A 73 -9.07 67.32 34.83
CA SER A 73 -10.07 67.24 33.75
C SER A 73 -9.39 67.09 32.39
N GLY A 74 -8.34 67.87 32.12
CA GLY A 74 -7.51 67.75 30.93
C GLY A 74 -6.91 66.35 30.77
N PHE A 75 -6.29 65.81 31.82
CA PHE A 75 -5.75 64.44 31.81
C PHE A 75 -6.82 63.37 31.65
N ARG A 76 -8.01 63.55 32.23
CA ARG A 76 -9.15 62.62 32.00
C ARG A 76 -9.60 62.65 30.54
N CYS A 77 -9.77 63.83 29.95
CA CYS A 77 -10.12 63.97 28.55
C CYS A 77 -9.05 63.39 27.62
N GLU A 78 -7.77 63.59 27.91
CA GLU A 78 -6.68 62.98 27.14
C GLU A 78 -6.65 61.46 27.30
N ALA A 79 -6.82 60.93 28.51
CA ALA A 79 -6.90 59.50 28.77
C ALA A 79 -8.11 58.86 28.07
N GLU A 80 -9.24 59.55 27.96
CA GLU A 80 -10.39 59.10 27.15
C GLU A 80 -10.06 59.08 25.67
N ARG A 81 -9.45 60.14 25.13
CA ARG A 81 -9.01 60.17 23.72
C ARG A 81 -8.02 59.05 23.41
N TRP A 82 -7.05 58.81 24.29
CA TRP A 82 -6.09 57.72 24.17
C TRP A 82 -6.78 56.35 24.21
N ARG A 83 -7.73 56.13 25.14
CA ARG A 83 -8.53 54.89 25.19
C ARG A 83 -9.37 54.69 23.94
N SER A 84 -9.99 55.75 23.41
CA SER A 84 -10.75 55.67 22.16
C SER A 84 -9.86 55.31 20.97
N LEU A 85 -8.68 55.92 20.84
CA LEU A 85 -7.72 55.60 19.77
C LEU A 85 -7.16 54.17 19.89
N GLU A 86 -6.86 53.73 21.12
CA GLU A 86 -6.44 52.35 21.38
C GLU A 86 -7.55 51.35 21.06
N GLU A 87 -8.81 51.68 21.36
CA GLU A 87 -9.94 50.84 21.00
C GLU A 87 -10.16 50.77 19.50
N GLU A 88 -10.04 51.89 18.78
CA GLU A 88 -10.15 51.94 17.32
C GLU A 88 -9.04 51.14 16.65
N THR A 89 -7.79 51.31 17.07
CA THR A 89 -6.66 50.51 16.57
C THR A 89 -6.86 49.03 16.88
N ARG A 90 -7.38 48.68 18.07
CA ARG A 90 -7.70 47.29 18.42
C ARG A 90 -8.87 46.73 17.60
N ARG A 91 -9.89 47.55 17.29
CA ARG A 91 -11.01 47.16 16.40
C ARG A 91 -10.52 46.98 14.97
N ALA A 92 -9.72 47.90 14.45
CA ALA A 92 -9.11 47.83 13.14
C ALA A 92 -8.18 46.60 13.03
N ALA A 93 -7.35 46.33 14.04
CA ALA A 93 -6.50 45.14 14.08
C ALA A 93 -7.31 43.84 14.09
N ARG A 94 -8.43 43.78 14.84
CA ARG A 94 -9.34 42.63 14.82
C ARG A 94 -10.03 42.46 13.46
N HIS A 95 -10.45 43.55 12.85
CA HIS A 95 -11.07 43.53 11.52
C HIS A 95 -10.06 43.05 10.48
N TRP A 96 -8.86 43.63 10.48
CA TRP A 96 -7.76 43.24 9.61
C TRP A 96 -7.38 41.76 9.78
N LYS A 97 -7.29 41.27 11.03
CA LYS A 97 -7.02 39.86 11.32
C LYS A 97 -8.10 38.94 10.76
N ARG A 98 -9.39 39.28 10.90
CA ARG A 98 -10.51 38.49 10.36
C ARG A 98 -10.49 38.46 8.83
N GLU A 99 -10.23 39.60 8.18
CA GLU A 99 -10.12 39.64 6.72
C GLU A 99 -8.91 38.85 6.23
N ALA A 100 -7.77 38.94 6.90
CA ALA A 100 -6.60 38.12 6.59
C ALA A 100 -6.89 36.61 6.76
N GLU A 101 -7.57 36.21 7.84
CA GLU A 101 -7.99 34.82 8.06
C GLU A 101 -8.94 34.33 6.95
N LYS A 102 -9.91 35.15 6.51
CA LYS A 102 -10.81 34.81 5.41
C LYS A 102 -10.05 34.60 4.10
N LEU A 103 -9.14 35.50 3.75
CA LEU A 103 -8.33 35.38 2.53
C LEU A 103 -7.48 34.12 2.55
N VAL A 104 -6.84 33.82 3.69
CA VAL A 104 -6.06 32.58 3.85
C VAL A 104 -6.97 31.35 3.75
N GLN A 105 -8.16 31.39 4.34
CA GLN A 105 -9.12 30.28 4.27
C GLN A 105 -9.67 30.08 2.86
N GLU A 106 -9.92 31.16 2.12
CA GLU A 106 -10.35 31.12 0.73
C GLU A 106 -9.25 30.54 -0.16
N GLU A 107 -8.01 31.00 -0.03
CA GLU A 107 -6.87 30.47 -0.77
C GLU A 107 -6.61 28.99 -0.45
N MET A 108 -6.66 28.60 0.82
CA MET A 108 -6.59 27.18 1.19
C MET A 108 -7.72 26.35 0.57
N SER A 109 -8.94 26.90 0.49
CA SER A 109 -10.08 26.22 -0.13
C SER A 109 -9.89 26.08 -1.64
N ARG A 110 -9.39 27.12 -2.32
CA ARG A 110 -9.04 27.09 -3.74
C ARG A 110 -7.96 26.07 -4.04
N LEU A 111 -6.88 26.02 -3.25
CA LEU A 111 -5.80 25.05 -3.40
C LEU A 111 -6.30 23.62 -3.18
N ARG A 112 -7.13 23.38 -2.15
CA ARG A 112 -7.73 22.06 -1.91
C ARG A 112 -8.64 21.63 -3.06
N ALA A 113 -9.48 22.53 -3.58
CA ALA A 113 -10.34 22.25 -4.72
C ALA A 113 -9.52 21.91 -5.98
N ALA A 114 -8.46 22.66 -6.28
CA ALA A 114 -7.56 22.40 -7.39
C ALA A 114 -6.83 21.04 -7.26
N GLN A 115 -6.38 20.69 -6.05
CA GLN A 115 -5.79 19.38 -5.77
C GLN A 115 -6.80 18.24 -5.97
N GLN A 116 -8.01 18.38 -5.42
CA GLN A 116 -9.06 17.38 -5.59
C GLN A 116 -9.45 17.21 -7.05
N GLU A 117 -9.54 18.30 -7.81
CA GLU A 117 -9.84 18.22 -9.25
C GLU A 117 -8.71 17.54 -10.02
N THR A 118 -7.46 17.87 -9.72
CA THR A 118 -6.30 17.19 -10.31
C THR A 118 -6.32 15.69 -10.01
N GLN A 119 -6.63 15.32 -8.77
CA GLN A 119 -6.77 13.91 -8.37
C GLN A 119 -7.93 13.23 -9.10
N ARG A 120 -9.09 13.89 -9.24
CA ARG A 120 -10.23 13.37 -10.01
C ARG A 120 -9.86 13.15 -11.47
N ARG A 121 -9.16 14.10 -12.10
CA ARG A 121 -8.69 13.97 -13.49
C ARG A 121 -7.71 12.82 -13.66
N ARG A 122 -6.76 12.65 -12.72
CA ARG A 122 -5.83 11.50 -12.71
C ARG A 122 -6.58 10.18 -12.58
N MET A 123 -7.47 10.06 -11.60
CA MET A 123 -8.26 8.83 -11.40
C MET A 123 -9.17 8.53 -12.60
N ALA A 124 -9.77 9.54 -13.23
CA ALA A 124 -10.57 9.36 -14.45
C ALA A 124 -9.71 8.90 -15.63
N TYR A 125 -8.53 9.49 -15.80
CA TYR A 125 -7.57 9.09 -16.83
C TYR A 125 -7.08 7.64 -16.60
N GLU A 126 -6.72 7.28 -15.38
CA GLU A 126 -6.30 5.93 -15.02
C GLU A 126 -7.41 4.90 -15.24
N ARG A 127 -8.65 5.22 -14.84
CA ARG A 127 -9.82 4.36 -15.10
C ARG A 127 -10.05 4.16 -16.59
N ARG A 128 -9.96 5.22 -17.39
CA ARG A 128 -10.10 5.13 -18.84
C ARG A 128 -8.99 4.28 -19.45
N ARG A 129 -7.74 4.52 -19.06
CA ARG A 129 -6.58 3.75 -19.50
C ARG A 129 -6.71 2.27 -19.15
N ALA A 130 -7.12 1.95 -17.92
CA ALA A 130 -7.34 0.58 -17.46
C ALA A 130 -8.49 -0.11 -18.21
N TYR A 131 -9.55 0.62 -18.54
CA TYR A 131 -10.65 0.13 -19.36
C TYR A 131 -10.20 -0.19 -20.80
N GLU A 132 -9.47 0.73 -21.44
CA GLU A 132 -8.91 0.55 -22.79
C GLU A 132 -7.94 -0.65 -22.83
N ASP A 133 -7.01 -0.75 -21.87
CA ASP A 133 -6.08 -1.88 -21.77
C ASP A 133 -6.80 -3.22 -21.52
N SER A 134 -7.83 -3.24 -20.67
CA SER A 134 -8.66 -4.45 -20.46
C SER A 134 -9.42 -4.86 -21.72
N ARG A 135 -9.90 -3.89 -22.51
CA ARG A 135 -10.57 -4.14 -23.79
C ARG A 135 -9.60 -4.70 -24.82
N GLU A 136 -8.39 -4.14 -24.90
CA GLU A 136 -7.36 -4.63 -25.80
C GLU A 136 -6.89 -6.04 -25.43
N ARG A 137 -6.65 -6.32 -24.14
CA ARG A 137 -6.32 -7.67 -23.66
C ARG A 137 -7.39 -8.68 -24.03
N ARG A 138 -8.67 -8.37 -23.78
CA ARG A 138 -9.79 -9.24 -24.18
C ARG A 138 -9.87 -9.43 -25.69
N HIS A 139 -9.56 -8.41 -26.48
CA HIS A 139 -9.54 -8.53 -27.93
C HIS A 139 -8.41 -9.47 -28.38
N ARG A 140 -7.19 -9.28 -27.86
CA ARG A 140 -6.04 -10.14 -28.15
C ARG A 140 -6.28 -11.59 -27.74
N GLU A 141 -6.83 -11.82 -26.55
CA GLU A 141 -7.21 -13.15 -26.07
C GLU A 141 -8.25 -13.81 -26.98
N LYS A 142 -9.28 -13.07 -27.42
CA LYS A 142 -10.27 -13.57 -28.36
C LYS A 142 -9.68 -13.93 -29.71
N GLU A 143 -8.79 -13.08 -30.25
CA GLU A 143 -8.13 -13.36 -31.53
C GLU A 143 -7.17 -14.55 -31.43
N GLN A 144 -6.43 -14.68 -30.33
CA GLN A 144 -5.60 -15.85 -30.05
C GLN A 144 -6.44 -17.12 -29.90
N ALA A 145 -7.57 -17.05 -29.18
CA ALA A 145 -8.48 -18.18 -29.03
C ALA A 145 -9.10 -18.60 -30.38
N LYS A 146 -9.51 -17.63 -31.22
CA LYS A 146 -10.00 -17.91 -32.58
C LYS A 146 -8.91 -18.52 -33.46
N ALA A 147 -7.69 -17.98 -33.43
CA ALA A 147 -6.57 -18.50 -34.19
C ALA A 147 -6.24 -19.94 -33.77
N LYS A 148 -6.21 -20.20 -32.45
CA LYS A 148 -6.03 -21.54 -31.90
C LYS A 148 -7.14 -22.49 -32.34
N ALA A 149 -8.40 -22.10 -32.23
CA ALA A 149 -9.53 -22.91 -32.67
C ALA A 149 -9.48 -23.22 -34.18
N ARG A 150 -9.03 -22.28 -35.01
CA ARG A 150 -8.80 -22.51 -36.45
C ARG A 150 -7.70 -23.52 -36.71
N CYS A 151 -6.58 -23.44 -35.98
CA CYS A 151 -5.52 -24.45 -36.07
C CYS A 151 -6.03 -25.84 -35.62
N GLU A 152 -6.76 -25.91 -34.50
CA GLU A 152 -7.32 -27.18 -34.00
C GLU A 152 -8.35 -27.80 -34.95
N GLU A 153 -9.15 -26.96 -35.63
CA GLU A 153 -10.06 -27.40 -36.69
C GLU A 153 -9.30 -27.92 -37.92
N ALA A 154 -8.27 -27.21 -38.38
CA ALA A 154 -7.44 -27.67 -39.50
C ALA A 154 -6.75 -29.01 -39.18
N ASP A 155 -6.26 -29.19 -37.95
CA ASP A 155 -5.66 -30.44 -37.49
C ASP A 155 -6.67 -31.60 -37.51
N ARG A 156 -7.91 -31.35 -37.06
CA ARG A 156 -9.01 -32.34 -37.11
C ARG A 156 -9.36 -32.72 -38.55
N GLN A 157 -9.44 -31.75 -39.45
CA GLN A 157 -9.71 -31.99 -40.87
C GLN A 157 -8.59 -32.79 -41.54
N ALA A 158 -7.33 -32.47 -41.22
CA ALA A 158 -6.18 -33.22 -41.72
C ALA A 158 -6.19 -34.67 -41.21
N TRP A 159 -6.55 -34.90 -39.94
CA TRP A 159 -6.71 -36.23 -39.37
C TRP A 159 -7.83 -37.03 -40.05
N GLN A 160 -9.00 -36.41 -40.26
CA GLN A 160 -10.12 -37.05 -40.95
C GLN A 160 -9.73 -37.43 -42.38
N SER A 161 -9.13 -36.50 -43.12
CA SER A 161 -8.63 -36.75 -44.48
C SER A 161 -7.56 -37.84 -44.53
N TYR A 162 -6.77 -38.02 -43.47
CA TYR A 162 -5.84 -39.14 -43.33
C TYR A 162 -6.56 -40.47 -43.11
N GLN A 163 -7.58 -40.51 -42.25
CA GLN A 163 -8.39 -41.71 -42.03
C GLN A 163 -9.12 -42.12 -43.32
N ASP A 164 -9.80 -41.18 -43.99
CA ASP A 164 -10.58 -41.45 -45.20
C ASP A 164 -9.68 -42.02 -46.32
N ARG A 165 -8.47 -41.45 -46.50
CA ARG A 165 -7.48 -41.98 -47.45
C ARG A 165 -6.95 -43.35 -47.04
N TRP A 166 -6.73 -43.57 -45.75
CA TRP A 166 -6.30 -44.87 -45.24
C TRP A 166 -7.38 -45.95 -45.46
N GLU A 167 -8.64 -45.60 -45.23
CA GLU A 167 -9.81 -46.46 -45.48
C GLU A 167 -9.99 -46.74 -46.97
N ALA A 168 -9.79 -45.75 -47.84
CA ALA A 168 -9.86 -45.93 -49.29
C ALA A 168 -8.82 -46.94 -49.82
N ILE A 169 -7.57 -46.88 -49.32
CA ILE A 169 -6.50 -47.80 -49.75
C ILE A 169 -6.68 -49.20 -49.18
N THR A 170 -7.20 -49.31 -47.96
CA THR A 170 -7.41 -50.61 -47.27
C THR A 170 -8.70 -51.30 -47.69
N SER A 171 -9.70 -50.57 -48.18
CA SER A 171 -10.94 -51.13 -48.71
C SER A 171 -10.68 -51.87 -50.02
N ALA A 172 -10.82 -53.20 -49.99
CA ALA A 172 -10.57 -54.13 -51.09
C ALA A 172 -11.55 -54.01 -52.29
N ARG A 173 -12.27 -52.89 -52.43
CA ARG A 173 -13.32 -52.68 -53.45
C ARG A 173 -12.84 -51.93 -54.69
N GLN A 174 -11.59 -51.48 -54.73
CA GLN A 174 -11.02 -50.74 -55.86
C GLN A 174 -9.70 -51.37 -56.34
N GLU A 175 -9.79 -52.13 -57.44
CA GLU A 175 -8.69 -52.39 -58.37
C GLU A 175 -8.76 -51.38 -59.54
N PRO A 176 -7.66 -50.98 -60.21
CA PRO A 176 -6.26 -50.90 -59.82
C PRO A 176 -5.78 -49.45 -59.99
N ALA A 177 -5.99 -48.58 -59.01
CA ALA A 177 -5.27 -47.30 -59.00
C ALA A 177 -3.85 -47.59 -58.50
N GLU A 178 -2.85 -47.44 -59.37
CA GLU A 178 -1.44 -47.49 -58.96
C GLU A 178 -1.22 -46.51 -57.81
N LEU A 179 -0.76 -47.02 -56.66
CA LEU A 179 -0.43 -46.16 -55.54
C LEU A 179 0.87 -45.42 -55.89
N THR A 180 0.83 -44.10 -55.81
CA THR A 180 2.01 -43.24 -55.92
C THR A 180 2.39 -42.70 -54.55
N PHE A 181 3.61 -42.18 -54.42
CA PHE A 181 4.08 -41.56 -53.18
C PHE A 181 3.08 -40.53 -52.62
N ARG A 182 2.43 -39.75 -53.50
CA ARG A 182 1.47 -38.69 -53.11
C ARG A 182 0.10 -39.21 -52.67
N THR A 183 -0.31 -40.37 -53.17
CA THR A 183 -1.59 -40.98 -52.81
C THR A 183 -1.54 -41.67 -51.45
N ILE A 184 -0.35 -42.05 -51.00
CA ILE A 184 -0.16 -42.67 -49.69
C ILE A 184 -0.46 -41.63 -48.60
N PRO A 185 -1.37 -41.93 -47.66
CA PRO A 185 -1.70 -41.07 -46.54
C PRO A 185 -0.58 -41.10 -45.50
N TRP A 186 0.46 -40.31 -45.70
CA TRP A 186 1.54 -40.15 -44.72
C TRP A 186 1.02 -39.53 -43.41
N PRO A 187 1.60 -39.87 -42.24
CA PRO A 187 1.16 -39.36 -40.95
C PRO A 187 1.71 -37.93 -40.72
N THR A 188 1.27 -36.99 -41.55
CA THR A 188 1.68 -35.58 -41.55
C THR A 188 0.49 -34.69 -41.88
N PHE A 189 0.43 -33.47 -41.29
CA PHE A 189 -0.65 -32.51 -41.55
C PHE A 189 -0.76 -32.05 -43.00
N SER A 190 0.38 -31.96 -43.68
CA SER A 190 0.49 -31.67 -45.10
C SER A 190 1.02 -32.90 -45.85
N PRO A 191 0.50 -33.22 -47.05
CA PRO A 191 1.05 -34.31 -47.86
C PRO A 191 2.51 -33.98 -48.23
N PRO A 192 3.48 -34.84 -47.89
CA PRO A 192 4.88 -34.63 -48.25
C PRO A 192 5.06 -34.71 -49.76
N ARG A 193 6.06 -34.00 -50.30
CA ARG A 193 6.40 -34.08 -51.72
C ARG A 193 7.33 -35.26 -51.98
N ASP A 194 8.29 -35.44 -51.10
CA ASP A 194 9.37 -36.42 -51.21
C ASP A 194 9.63 -37.12 -49.86
N ALA A 195 10.41 -38.19 -49.84
CA ALA A 195 10.72 -38.93 -48.61
C ALA A 195 11.43 -38.10 -47.53
N GLU A 196 12.18 -37.06 -47.91
CA GLU A 196 12.90 -36.17 -46.98
C GLU A 196 11.96 -35.26 -46.16
N ASP A 197 10.76 -34.96 -46.70
CA ASP A 197 9.75 -34.18 -46.00
C ASP A 197 9.21 -34.90 -44.76
N ILE A 198 9.36 -36.23 -44.71
CA ILE A 198 8.87 -37.10 -43.64
C ILE A 198 9.91 -37.13 -42.52
N THR A 199 9.82 -36.14 -41.65
CA THR A 199 10.70 -36.01 -40.49
C THR A 199 10.07 -36.56 -39.22
N PRO A 200 10.88 -37.08 -38.27
CA PRO A 200 10.37 -37.56 -36.99
C PRO A 200 9.55 -36.52 -36.22
N ALA A 201 9.90 -35.23 -36.34
CA ALA A 201 9.18 -34.14 -35.71
C ALA A 201 7.75 -33.99 -36.27
N ARG A 202 7.58 -34.03 -37.60
CA ARG A 202 6.26 -33.92 -38.24
C ARG A 202 5.37 -35.11 -37.91
N ILE A 203 5.95 -36.31 -37.89
CA ILE A 203 5.22 -37.55 -37.51
C ILE A 203 4.79 -37.48 -36.04
N ALA A 204 5.68 -37.07 -35.15
CA ALA A 204 5.37 -36.94 -33.73
C ALA A 204 4.26 -35.92 -33.48
N LEU A 205 4.34 -34.74 -34.12
CA LEU A 205 3.31 -33.70 -34.03
C LEU A 205 1.95 -34.22 -34.51
N PHE A 206 1.92 -34.97 -35.62
CA PHE A 206 0.68 -35.50 -36.17
C PHE A 206 0.09 -36.63 -35.34
N ILE A 207 0.86 -37.61 -34.89
CA ILE A 207 0.34 -38.79 -34.17
C ILE A 207 0.00 -38.47 -32.70
N LEU A 208 0.73 -37.53 -32.08
CA LEU A 208 0.55 -37.14 -30.69
C LEU A 208 -0.36 -35.91 -30.52
N SER A 209 -0.95 -35.38 -31.60
CA SER A 209 -1.76 -34.17 -31.51
C SER A 209 -2.99 -34.38 -30.62
N PRO A 210 -3.25 -33.52 -29.63
CA PRO A 210 -4.40 -33.67 -28.72
C PRO A 210 -5.75 -33.49 -29.43
N THR A 211 -5.75 -32.96 -30.66
CA THR A 211 -6.96 -32.58 -31.41
C THR A 211 -7.71 -33.77 -32.02
N HIS A 212 -7.12 -34.96 -32.03
CA HIS A 212 -7.76 -36.19 -32.50
C HIS A 212 -7.64 -37.32 -31.48
N SER A 213 -8.39 -38.40 -31.70
CA SER A 213 -8.35 -39.63 -30.88
C SER A 213 -8.58 -39.35 -29.39
N GLU A 214 -9.65 -38.59 -29.10
CA GLU A 214 -10.10 -38.29 -27.74
C GLU A 214 -10.27 -39.59 -26.93
N GLY A 215 -9.73 -39.62 -25.72
CA GLY A 215 -9.77 -40.79 -24.83
C GLY A 215 -8.64 -41.82 -25.02
N GLN A 216 -7.82 -41.73 -26.09
CA GLN A 216 -6.64 -42.60 -26.23
C GLN A 216 -5.40 -41.98 -25.62
N THR A 217 -4.65 -42.77 -24.83
CA THR A 217 -3.35 -42.36 -24.31
C THR A 217 -2.33 -42.18 -25.44
N ARG A 218 -1.29 -41.36 -25.23
CA ARG A 218 -0.18 -41.18 -26.19
C ARG A 218 0.42 -42.52 -26.63
N LYS A 219 0.60 -43.44 -25.67
CA LYS A 219 1.11 -44.80 -25.91
C LYS A 219 0.19 -45.63 -26.80
N GLU A 220 -1.12 -45.56 -26.62
CA GLU A 220 -2.10 -46.25 -27.47
C GLU A 220 -2.11 -45.71 -28.90
N ARG A 221 -2.02 -44.38 -29.06
CA ARG A 221 -1.94 -43.73 -30.37
C ARG A 221 -0.71 -44.21 -31.15
N ILE A 222 0.45 -44.26 -30.50
CA ILE A 222 1.68 -44.77 -31.11
C ILE A 222 1.55 -46.26 -31.48
N LYS A 223 1.02 -47.10 -30.58
CA LYS A 223 0.81 -48.52 -30.86
C LYS A 223 -0.15 -48.75 -32.04
N ASN A 224 -1.22 -47.96 -32.12
CA ASN A 224 -2.17 -48.02 -33.24
C ASN A 224 -1.52 -47.59 -34.56
N ALA A 225 -0.69 -46.55 -34.54
CA ALA A 225 0.09 -46.13 -35.70
C ALA A 225 1.12 -47.20 -36.12
N LEU A 226 1.85 -47.79 -35.17
CA LEU A 226 2.81 -48.87 -35.43
C LEU A 226 2.15 -50.08 -36.09
N ARG A 227 0.95 -50.47 -35.63
CA ARG A 227 0.19 -51.56 -36.25
C ARG A 227 -0.17 -51.28 -37.71
N ARG A 228 -0.38 -50.02 -38.09
CA ARG A 228 -0.69 -49.62 -39.47
C ARG A 228 0.56 -49.54 -40.36
N TRP A 229 1.66 -49.01 -39.81
CA TRP A 229 2.92 -48.77 -40.53
C TRP A 229 3.97 -49.88 -40.36
N HIS A 230 3.57 -51.04 -39.82
CA HIS A 230 4.47 -52.17 -39.65
C HIS A 230 4.89 -52.72 -41.02
N PRO A 231 6.20 -52.99 -41.26
CA PRO A 231 6.71 -53.44 -42.57
C PRO A 231 6.00 -54.69 -43.10
N ASP A 232 5.62 -55.63 -42.23
CA ASP A 232 4.86 -56.84 -42.61
C ASP A 232 3.48 -56.53 -43.25
N ARG A 233 2.71 -55.60 -42.67
CA ARG A 233 1.40 -55.21 -43.23
C ARG A 233 1.56 -54.30 -44.44
N PHE A 234 2.53 -53.39 -44.37
CA PHE A 234 2.76 -52.43 -45.45
C PHE A 234 3.38 -53.08 -46.69
N GLY A 235 4.08 -54.22 -46.56
CA GLY A 235 4.59 -54.99 -47.69
C GLY A 235 3.52 -55.38 -48.72
N ARG A 236 2.29 -55.67 -48.26
CA ARG A 236 1.15 -55.94 -49.16
C ARG A 236 0.68 -54.70 -49.93
N LEU A 237 0.85 -53.51 -49.36
CA LEU A 237 0.55 -52.23 -50.00
C LEU A 237 1.67 -51.82 -50.96
N LEU A 238 2.95 -52.08 -50.63
CA LEU A 238 4.10 -51.86 -51.51
C LEU A 238 3.98 -52.60 -52.84
N ALA A 239 3.37 -53.79 -52.84
CA ALA A 239 3.11 -54.53 -54.08
C ALA A 239 2.19 -53.79 -55.06
N ARG A 240 1.36 -52.84 -54.57
CA ARG A 240 0.43 -52.02 -55.37
C ARG A 240 1.00 -50.65 -55.73
N VAL A 241 2.20 -50.31 -55.26
CA VAL A 241 2.86 -49.03 -55.52
C VAL A 241 3.54 -49.07 -56.88
N LYS A 242 3.46 -47.97 -57.63
CA LYS A 242 4.15 -47.78 -58.91
C LYS A 242 5.65 -48.03 -58.76
N GLU A 243 6.25 -48.78 -59.68
CA GLU A 243 7.67 -49.17 -59.61
C GLU A 243 8.62 -47.98 -59.42
N SER A 244 8.35 -46.84 -60.07
CA SER A 244 9.18 -45.63 -59.94
C SER A 244 9.23 -45.05 -58.52
N ASP A 245 8.19 -45.28 -57.73
CA ASP A 245 8.02 -44.67 -56.41
C ASP A 245 8.34 -45.67 -55.29
N LYS A 246 8.53 -46.97 -55.60
CA LYS A 246 8.69 -48.04 -54.60
C LYS A 246 9.87 -47.78 -53.66
N GLU A 247 11.05 -47.45 -54.20
CA GLU A 247 12.24 -47.19 -53.39
C GLU A 247 12.04 -46.00 -52.44
N GLU A 248 11.37 -44.95 -52.93
CA GLU A 248 11.11 -43.75 -52.14
C GLU A 248 10.10 -44.02 -51.03
N VAL A 249 9.02 -44.73 -51.35
CA VAL A 249 8.00 -45.15 -50.39
C VAL A 249 8.60 -46.07 -49.33
N GLU A 250 9.47 -47.03 -49.70
CA GLU A 250 10.11 -47.94 -48.75
C GLU A 250 11.02 -47.19 -47.76
N LYS A 251 11.84 -46.25 -48.26
CA LYS A 251 12.67 -45.37 -47.41
C LYS A 251 11.80 -44.57 -46.43
N ALA A 252 10.72 -43.99 -46.91
CA ALA A 252 9.79 -43.19 -46.11
C ALA A 252 9.07 -44.03 -45.04
N VAL A 253 8.57 -45.23 -45.38
CA VAL A 253 7.95 -46.17 -44.43
C VAL A 253 8.94 -46.58 -43.35
N GLY A 254 10.18 -46.90 -43.74
CA GLY A 254 11.25 -47.20 -42.80
C GLY A 254 11.58 -46.03 -41.86
N CYS A 255 11.46 -44.79 -42.32
CA CYS A 255 11.56 -43.60 -41.47
C CYS A 255 10.40 -43.53 -40.47
N VAL A 256 9.15 -43.68 -40.93
CA VAL A 256 7.95 -43.65 -40.08
C VAL A 256 8.00 -44.73 -39.00
N ALA A 257 8.30 -45.98 -39.38
CA ALA A 257 8.35 -47.10 -38.44
C ALA A 257 9.45 -46.91 -37.37
N ARG A 258 10.65 -46.45 -37.76
CA ARG A 258 11.72 -46.12 -36.81
C ARG A 258 11.31 -44.99 -35.88
N CYS A 259 10.73 -43.92 -36.41
CA CYS A 259 10.25 -42.80 -35.61
C CYS A 259 9.21 -43.24 -34.59
N LEU A 260 8.21 -44.02 -34.99
CA LEU A 260 7.17 -44.52 -34.10
C LEU A 260 7.74 -45.44 -33.00
N ASN A 261 8.72 -46.28 -33.32
CA ASN A 261 9.41 -47.10 -32.32
C ASN A 261 10.21 -46.22 -31.33
N SER A 262 10.90 -45.19 -31.82
CA SER A 262 11.59 -44.23 -30.95
C SER A 262 10.62 -43.43 -30.06
N LEU A 263 9.45 -43.07 -30.58
CA LEU A 263 8.40 -42.42 -29.78
C LEU A 263 7.84 -43.37 -28.72
N LEU A 264 7.61 -44.65 -29.05
CA LEU A 264 7.14 -45.63 -28.09
C LEU A 264 8.14 -45.85 -26.95
N ALA A 265 9.44 -45.93 -27.28
CA ALA A 265 10.51 -46.08 -26.30
C ALA A 265 10.61 -44.89 -25.33
N ARG A 266 10.24 -43.68 -25.76
CA ARG A 266 10.22 -42.47 -24.92
C ARG A 266 8.98 -42.36 -24.03
N GLU A 267 7.92 -43.10 -24.34
CA GLU A 267 6.65 -43.16 -23.60
C GLU A 267 6.53 -44.46 -22.76
N ALA A 268 7.58 -45.28 -22.75
CA ALA A 268 7.67 -46.53 -21.98
C ALA A 268 8.19 -46.25 -20.58
#